data_AF-A0A553JN05-F1
#
_entry.id   AF-A0A553JN05-F1
#
_cell.length_a   1.000
_cell.length_b   1.000
_cell.length_c   1.000
_cell.angle_alpha   90.00
_cell.angle_beta   90.00
_cell.angle_gamma   90.00
#
_symmetry.space_group_name_H-M   'P 1'
#
loop_
_entity.id
_entity.type
_entity.pdbx_description
1 polymer ?
#
loop_
_entity_poly.entity_id
_entity_poly.type
_entity_poly.pdbx_seq_one_letter_code
_entity_poly.pdbx_strand_id
1 'polypeptide(L)' 'MRKSKNYLLSFGYLTLSWALLFWLNFNTEPNVFAHLVAIPSLLMFTGFSAYHLARKNNHCC' A
#
# COMPACT_ATOMS: atom_id res chain seq x y z
N MET A 1 7.66 -6.04 22.40
CA MET A 1 8.17 -6.63 21.13
C MET A 1 7.14 -7.34 20.23
N ARG A 2 5.85 -7.48 20.60
CA ARG A 2 4.85 -8.20 19.77
C ARG A 2 4.33 -7.43 18.54
N LYS A 3 4.44 -6.08 18.52
CA LYS A 3 3.96 -5.23 17.42
C LYS A 3 4.78 -5.34 16.12
N SER A 4 6.10 -5.55 16.18
CA SER A 4 6.96 -5.64 14.99
C SER A 4 6.61 -6.80 14.05
N LYS A 5 6.22 -7.95 14.60
CA LYS A 5 5.92 -9.15 13.81
C LYS A 5 4.67 -8.94 12.94
N ASN A 6 3.65 -8.26 13.49
CA ASN A 6 2.43 -7.93 12.75
C ASN A 6 2.66 -6.83 11.71
N TYR A 7 3.56 -5.88 12.00
CA TYR A 7 3.95 -4.84 11.05
C TYR A 7 4.65 -5.42 9.82
N LEU A 8 5.61 -6.33 10.03
CA LEU A 8 6.34 -6.99 8.95
C LEU A 8 5.39 -7.81 8.05
N LEU A 9 4.44 -8.51 8.68
CA LEU A 9 3.46 -9.34 7.99
C LEU A 9 2.45 -8.48 7.21
N SER A 10 2.00 -7.36 7.79
CA SER A 10 1.12 -6.40 7.11
C SER A 10 1.84 -5.72 5.94
N PHE A 11 3.12 -5.38 6.10
CA PHE A 11 3.93 -4.79 5.04
C PHE A 11 4.15 -5.80 3.90
N GLY A 12 4.43 -7.06 4.22
CA GLY A 12 4.53 -8.13 3.22
C GLY A 12 3.22 -8.33 2.46
N TYR A 13 2.08 -8.33 3.17
CA TYR A 13 0.76 -8.47 2.54
C TYR A 13 0.41 -7.28 1.63
N LEU A 14 0.79 -6.07 2.05
CA LEU A 14 0.62 -4.84 1.26
C LEU A 14 1.45 -4.91 -0.03
N THR A 15 2.73 -5.27 0.07
CA THR A 15 3.63 -5.39 -1.09
C THR A 15 3.15 -6.46 -2.06
N LEU A 16 2.71 -7.62 -1.55
CA LEU A 16 2.14 -8.68 -2.38
C LEU A 16 0.84 -8.23 -3.07
N SER A 17 -0.04 -7.52 -2.35
CA SER A 17 -1.28 -6.98 -2.94
C SER A 17 -0.98 -5.96 -4.04
N TRP A 18 0.00 -5.09 -3.83
CA TRP A 18 0.48 -4.12 -4.82
C TRP A 18 1.09 -4.79 -6.05
N ALA A 19 1.93 -5.81 -5.84
CA ALA A 19 2.52 -6.58 -6.93
C ALA A 19 1.45 -7.31 -7.76
N LEU A 20 0.42 -7.86 -7.10
CA LEU A 20 -0.68 -8.54 -7.77
C LEU A 20 -1.55 -7.57 -8.58
N LEU A 21 -1.84 -6.39 -8.02
CA LEU A 21 -2.54 -5.30 -8.71
C LEU A 21 -1.76 -4.83 -9.95
N PHE A 22 -0.45 -4.66 -9.81
CA PHE A 22 0.41 -4.29 -10.93
C PHE A 22 0.43 -5.40 -11.99
N TRP A 23 0.58 -6.66 -11.57
CA TRP A 23 0.54 -7.82 -12.47
C TRP A 23 -0.78 -7.92 -13.25
N LEU A 24 -1.92 -7.78 -12.57
CA LEU A 24 -3.25 -7.75 -13.19
C LEU A 24 -3.39 -6.58 -14.16
N ASN A 25 -2.87 -5.40 -13.81
CA ASN A 25 -2.94 -4.22 -14.66
C ASN A 25 -2.14 -4.36 -15.98
N PHE A 26 -1.05 -5.14 -15.99
CA PHE A 26 -0.27 -5.43 -17.21
C PHE A 26 -0.79 -6.63 -18.01
N ASN A 27 -1.49 -7.57 -17.37
CA ASN A 27 -2.09 -8.73 -18.04
C ASN A 27 -3.51 -8.46 -18.57
N THR A 28 -4.20 -7.47 -18.01
CA THR A 28 -5.53 -7.03 -18.48
C THR A 28 -5.35 -5.99 -19.59
N GLU A 29 -6.30 -5.92 -20.52
CA GLU A 29 -6.33 -4.94 -21.62
C GLU A 29 -5.90 -3.53 -21.19
N PRO A 30 -5.18 -2.77 -22.04
CA PRO A 30 -4.53 -1.52 -21.67
C PRO A 30 -5.57 -0.48 -21.22
N ASN A 31 -5.81 -0.44 -19.92
CA ASN A 31 -6.78 0.45 -19.31
C ASN A 31 -6.06 1.71 -18.81
N VAL A 32 -6.17 2.77 -19.60
CA VAL A 32 -5.56 4.09 -19.36
C VAL A 32 -5.98 4.66 -17.99
N PHE A 33 -7.22 4.39 -17.56
CA PHE A 33 -7.73 4.84 -16.26
C PHE A 33 -7.03 4.14 -15.09
N ALA A 34 -6.76 2.84 -15.21
CA ALA A 34 -6.09 2.08 -14.17
C ALA A 34 -4.64 2.56 -13.97
N HIS A 35 -3.93 2.80 -15.08
CA HIS A 35 -2.54 3.22 -15.04
C HIS A 35 -2.33 4.68 -14.59
N LEU A 36 -3.19 5.60 -15.05
CA LEU A 36 -3.00 7.04 -14.81
C LEU A 36 -3.71 7.55 -13.55
N VAL A 37 -4.75 6.86 -13.08
CA VAL A 37 -5.60 7.35 -11.98
C VAL A 37 -5.59 6.38 -10.82
N ALA A 38 -5.92 5.11 -11.04
CA ALA A 38 -6.11 4.15 -9.96
C ALA A 38 -4.80 3.85 -9.21
N ILE A 39 -3.70 3.56 -9.91
CA ILE A 39 -2.40 3.26 -9.29
C ILE A 39 -1.85 4.46 -8.48
N PRO A 40 -1.73 5.68 -9.04
CA PRO A 40 -1.20 6.81 -8.27
C PRO A 40 -2.11 7.22 -7.11
N SER A 41 -3.43 7.12 -7.25
CA SER A 41 -4.36 7.40 -6.13
C SER A 41 -4.23 6.35 -5.02
N LEU A 42 -4.14 5.06 -5.34
CA LEU A 42 -3.85 4.02 -4.35
C LEU A 42 -2.49 4.25 -3.68
N LEU A 43 -1.47 4.68 -4.43
CA LEU A 43 -0.12 4.92 -3.89
C LEU A 43 -0.15 6.05 -2.86
N MET A 44 -0.78 7.18 -3.22
CA MET A 44 -0.95 8.31 -2.33
C MET A 44 -1.77 7.93 -1.10
N PHE A 45 -2.87 7.20 -1.27
CA PHE A 45 -3.73 6.82 -0.16
C PHE A 45 -3.02 5.86 0.81
N THR A 46 -2.25 4.91 0.27
CA THR A 46 -1.45 3.97 1.06
C THR A 46 -0.33 4.69 1.82
N GLY A 47 0.40 5.59 1.15
CA GLY A 47 1.46 6.40 1.75
C GLY A 47 0.94 7.35 2.83
N PHE A 48 -0.19 8.00 2.58
CA PHE A 48 -0.85 8.87 3.56
C PHE A 48 -1.31 8.07 4.79
N SER A 49 -1.91 6.89 4.58
CA SER A 49 -2.33 6.00 5.67
C SER A 49 -1.14 5.53 6.49
N ALA A 50 -0.03 5.15 5.85
CA ALA A 50 1.20 4.76 6.52
C ALA A 50 1.83 5.92 7.31
N TYR A 51 1.87 7.13 6.73
CA TYR A 51 2.36 8.33 7.39
C TYR A 51 1.52 8.67 8.62
N HIS A 52 0.20 8.65 8.50
CA HIS A 52 -0.70 8.93 9.60
C HIS A 52 -0.57 7.88 10.73
N LEU A 53 -0.42 6.61 10.37
CA LEU A 53 -0.19 5.52 11.34
C LEU A 53 1.16 5.65 12.05
N ALA A 54 2.21 6.03 11.32
CA ALA A 54 3.54 6.28 11.87
C ALA A 54 3.54 7.51 12.80
N ARG A 55 2.86 8.60 12.42
CA ARG A 55 2.78 9.82 13.22
C ARG A 55 1.96 9.63 14.50
N LYS A 56 0.88 8.82 14.45
CA LYS A 56 0.08 8.48 15.62
C LYS A 56 0.84 7.64 16.66
N ASN A 57 1.76 6.77 16.23
CA ASN A 57 2.62 6.01 17.15
C ASN A 57 3.68 6.87 17.86
N ASN A 58 4.03 8.06 17.34
CA ASN A 58 5.00 8.96 17.99
C ASN A 58 4.37 9.90 19.03
N HIS A 59 3.04 9.85 19.24
CA HIS A 59 2.33 10.75 20.14
C HIS A 59 1.77 10.06 21.40
N CYS A 60 2.22 8.85 21.70
CA CYS A 60 1.95 8.17 22.96
C CYS A 60 3.25 7.57 23.49
N CYS A 61 3.87 8.30 24.42
CA CYS A 61 4.91 7.89 25.36
C CYS A 61 6.15 7.17 24.80
#